data_AF-A0A9D6UB40-F1
#
_entry.id   AF-A0A9D6UB40-F1
#
_cell.length_a   1.000
_cell.length_b   1.000
_cell.length_c   1.000
_cell.angle_alpha   90.00
_cell.angle_beta   90.00
_cell.angle_gamma   90.00
#
_symmetry.space_group_name_H-M   'P 1'
#
loop_
_entity.id
_entity.type
_entity.pdbx_description
1 polymer ?
#
loop_
_entity_poly.entity_id
_entity_poly.type
_entity_poly.pdbx_seq_one_letter_code
_entity_poly.pdbx_strand_id
1 'polypeptide(L)'
;MEISPVFTAEDALNHYLLAYEYSKRNPNHKAGKPISCGESTQAAEAIILLVNSIEGYFNRVIYLLIKNNNWSADLLNERVGSKFNKLIGGTHPLKQDYDEVIVVRNALTHSHIYETERTNDREIINVQILALVNDKTWKRVVDQITYKTHKLGLNAIPSEICFYDAKKVFTFWTGLYEAMKVKYPQYYYLQPLYPNLYKSLYRSKPDLEEKLNQAFRNEGTMEGWTQFYE
;
A
#
# COMPACT_ATOMS: atom_id res chain seq x y z
N MET A 1 3.26 17.40 -17.83
CA MET A 1 1.82 17.72 -17.62
C MET A 1 1.47 17.27 -16.22
N GLU A 2 0.83 18.11 -15.41
CA GLU A 2 0.52 17.81 -14.01
C GLU A 2 -0.47 16.64 -13.89
N ILE A 3 -0.14 15.68 -13.03
CA ILE A 3 -1.00 14.56 -12.68
C ILE A 3 -1.45 14.71 -11.23
N SER A 4 -2.66 15.23 -11.05
CA SER A 4 -3.34 15.26 -9.75
C SER A 4 -3.86 13.85 -9.36
N PRO A 5 -3.84 13.48 -8.08
CA PRO A 5 -4.39 12.21 -7.60
C PRO A 5 -5.88 12.03 -7.92
N VAL A 6 -6.33 10.77 -8.01
CA VAL A 6 -7.78 10.42 -7.98
C VAL A 6 -8.32 10.35 -6.54
N PHE A 7 -7.45 10.02 -5.58
CA PHE A 7 -7.68 10.09 -4.13
C PHE A 7 -6.51 10.85 -3.51
N THR A 8 -6.74 11.75 -2.56
CA THR A 8 -5.62 12.50 -1.98
C THR A 8 -4.71 11.50 -1.25
N ALA A 9 -3.40 11.57 -1.51
CA ALA A 9 -2.42 10.82 -0.73
C ALA A 9 -2.49 11.21 0.76
N GLU A 10 -3.10 12.36 1.05
CA GLU A 10 -3.50 12.79 2.40
C GLU A 10 -4.45 11.81 3.09
N ASP A 11 -5.52 11.34 2.45
CA ASP A 11 -6.45 10.41 3.10
C ASP A 11 -5.73 9.11 3.47
N ALA A 12 -4.94 8.57 2.52
CA ALA A 12 -4.11 7.39 2.76
C ALA A 12 -3.12 7.60 3.92
N LEU A 13 -2.50 8.79 3.97
CA LEU A 13 -1.55 9.15 5.02
C LEU A 13 -2.24 9.34 6.38
N ASN A 14 -3.43 9.94 6.43
CA ASN A 14 -4.18 10.12 7.66
C ASN A 14 -4.51 8.76 8.30
N HIS A 15 -5.02 7.82 7.51
CA HIS A 15 -5.28 6.46 7.98
C HIS A 15 -4.00 5.72 8.40
N TYR A 16 -2.92 5.88 7.64
CA TYR A 16 -1.61 5.32 7.99
C TYR A 16 -1.10 5.83 9.35
N LEU A 17 -1.20 7.14 9.59
CA LEU A 17 -0.79 7.77 10.85
C LEU A 17 -1.69 7.36 12.01
N LEU A 18 -3.00 7.25 11.80
CA LEU A 18 -3.91 6.76 12.82
C LEU A 18 -3.59 5.31 13.20
N ALA A 19 -3.30 4.45 12.23
CA ALA A 19 -2.85 3.08 12.50
C ALA A 19 -1.55 3.06 13.34
N TYR A 20 -0.60 3.93 13.03
CA TYR A 20 0.63 4.09 13.81
C TYR A 20 0.38 4.58 15.24
N GLU A 21 -0.52 5.54 15.43
CA GLU A 21 -0.86 6.06 16.76
C GLU A 21 -1.61 5.01 17.60
N TYR A 22 -2.34 4.09 16.97
CA TYR A 22 -2.81 2.89 17.65
C TYR A 22 -1.64 2.00 18.02
N SER A 23 -0.83 1.56 17.05
CA SER A 23 0.24 0.57 17.23
C SER A 23 1.19 0.92 18.40
N LYS A 24 1.51 2.21 18.57
CA LYS A 24 2.34 2.75 19.65
C LYS A 24 1.79 2.58 21.06
N ARG A 25 0.48 2.39 21.23
CA ARG A 25 -0.15 2.27 22.57
C ARG A 25 0.26 1.00 23.30
N ASN A 26 0.83 0.03 22.58
CA ASN A 26 1.38 -1.18 23.17
C ASN A 26 2.88 -1.28 22.85
N PRO A 27 3.78 -1.07 23.83
CA PRO A 27 5.22 -1.21 23.64
C PRO A 27 5.66 -2.62 23.21
N ASN A 28 4.82 -3.64 23.48
CA ASN A 28 5.06 -5.03 23.11
C ASN A 28 4.36 -5.40 21.79
N HIS A 29 3.89 -4.42 21.00
CA HIS A 29 3.26 -4.69 19.72
C HIS A 29 4.24 -5.40 18.79
N LYS A 30 3.84 -6.56 18.29
CA LYS A 30 4.65 -7.38 17.37
C LYS A 30 4.08 -7.29 15.96
N ALA A 31 4.97 -7.37 14.97
CA ALA A 31 4.57 -7.44 13.59
C ALA A 31 3.63 -8.63 13.34
N GLY A 32 2.54 -8.38 12.60
CA GLY A 32 1.65 -9.41 12.10
C GLY A 32 0.38 -9.68 12.90
N LYS A 33 0.08 -8.91 13.95
CA LYS A 33 -1.24 -8.90 14.61
C LYS A 33 -1.63 -7.47 15.02
N PRO A 34 -2.88 -7.02 14.82
CA PRO A 34 -3.31 -5.72 15.30
C PRO A 34 -3.54 -5.73 16.81
N ILE A 35 -3.24 -4.62 17.48
CA ILE A 35 -3.52 -4.40 18.90
C ILE A 35 -5.00 -4.11 19.16
N SER A 36 -5.73 -3.65 18.15
CA SER A 36 -7.13 -3.26 18.27
C SER A 36 -7.83 -3.29 16.91
N CYS A 37 -9.17 -3.36 16.93
CA CYS A 37 -9.98 -3.21 15.72
C CYS A 37 -9.76 -1.84 15.06
N GLY A 38 -9.47 -0.80 15.86
CA GLY A 38 -9.15 0.53 15.37
C GLY A 38 -7.87 0.54 14.54
N GLU A 39 -6.79 -0.08 15.02
CA GLU A 39 -5.55 -0.23 14.23
C GLU A 39 -5.82 -0.97 12.92
N SER A 40 -6.51 -2.11 13.01
CA SER A 40 -6.78 -2.95 11.83
C SER A 40 -7.58 -2.22 10.76
N THR A 41 -8.63 -1.50 11.18
CA THR A 41 -9.47 -0.68 10.28
C THR A 41 -8.63 0.39 9.59
N GLN A 42 -7.88 1.18 10.35
CA GLN A 42 -7.08 2.28 9.81
C GLN A 42 -5.95 1.77 8.90
N ALA A 43 -5.31 0.67 9.27
CA ALA A 43 -4.29 0.04 8.44
C ALA A 43 -4.86 -0.52 7.12
N ALA A 44 -6.05 -1.14 7.17
CA ALA A 44 -6.73 -1.64 5.98
C ALA A 44 -7.14 -0.49 5.04
N GLU A 45 -7.70 0.59 5.58
CA GLU A 45 -8.07 1.81 4.83
C GLU A 45 -6.84 2.43 4.15
N ALA A 46 -5.73 2.57 4.88
CA ALA A 46 -4.48 3.07 4.33
C ALA A 46 -3.98 2.21 3.15
N ILE A 47 -3.98 0.88 3.30
CA ILE A 47 -3.59 -0.04 2.22
C ILE A 47 -4.49 0.16 1.00
N ILE A 48 -5.81 0.14 1.17
CA ILE A 48 -6.75 0.27 0.06
C ILE A 48 -6.52 1.57 -0.70
N LEU A 49 -6.36 2.69 0.01
CA LEU A 49 -6.16 4.00 -0.61
C LEU A 49 -4.80 4.10 -1.31
N LEU A 50 -3.72 3.59 -0.71
CA LEU A 50 -2.40 3.54 -1.34
C LEU A 50 -2.44 2.74 -2.64
N VAL A 51 -3.06 1.56 -2.65
CA VAL A 51 -3.17 0.73 -3.85
C VAL A 51 -4.05 1.37 -4.92
N ASN A 52 -5.19 1.94 -4.54
CA ASN A 52 -6.07 2.64 -5.48
C ASN A 52 -5.38 3.86 -6.10
N SER A 53 -4.52 4.55 -5.35
CA SER A 53 -3.73 5.67 -5.89
C SER A 53 -2.72 5.22 -6.95
N ILE A 54 -2.13 4.02 -6.81
CA ILE A 54 -1.26 3.41 -7.84
C ILE A 54 -2.05 3.14 -9.12
N GLU A 55 -3.23 2.52 -8.99
CA GLU A 55 -4.09 2.23 -10.14
C GLU A 55 -4.54 3.52 -10.86
N GLY A 56 -4.94 4.53 -10.08
CA GLY A 56 -5.28 5.85 -10.59
C GLY A 56 -4.11 6.51 -11.34
N TYR A 57 -2.90 6.41 -10.78
CA TYR A 57 -1.69 6.92 -11.42
C TYR A 57 -1.38 6.19 -12.73
N PHE A 58 -1.43 4.86 -12.74
CA PHE A 58 -1.22 4.06 -13.96
C PHE A 58 -2.22 4.41 -15.06
N ASN A 59 -3.50 4.49 -14.73
CA ASN A 59 -4.54 4.87 -15.69
C ASN A 59 -4.27 6.25 -16.30
N ARG A 60 -3.82 7.20 -15.50
CA ARG A 60 -3.54 8.56 -15.96
C ARG A 60 -2.29 8.61 -16.83
N VAL A 61 -1.22 7.91 -16.47
CA VAL A 61 -0.02 7.82 -17.32
C VAL A 61 -0.36 7.17 -18.66
N ILE A 62 -1.14 6.08 -18.66
CA ILE A 62 -1.61 5.42 -19.89
C ILE A 62 -2.44 6.38 -20.74
N TYR A 63 -3.39 7.10 -20.14
CA TYR A 63 -4.20 8.10 -20.85
C TYR A 63 -3.32 9.18 -21.53
N LEU A 64 -2.30 9.68 -20.84
CA LEU A 64 -1.39 10.67 -21.41
C LEU A 64 -0.49 10.08 -22.50
N LEU A 65 -0.07 8.82 -22.38
CA LEU A 65 0.68 8.12 -23.41
C LEU A 65 -0.17 7.85 -24.66
N ILE A 66 -1.46 7.53 -24.50
CA ILE A 66 -2.40 7.41 -25.61
C ILE A 66 -2.51 8.75 -26.34
N LYS A 67 -2.71 9.84 -25.59
CA LYS A 67 -2.90 11.18 -26.15
C LYS A 67 -1.66 11.71 -26.88
N ASN A 68 -0.46 11.44 -26.35
CA ASN A 68 0.77 12.09 -26.83
C ASN A 68 1.70 11.17 -27.63
N ASN A 69 1.60 9.85 -27.48
CA ASN A 69 2.62 8.89 -27.93
C ASN A 69 2.04 7.70 -28.73
N ASN A 70 0.81 7.82 -29.27
CA ASN A 70 0.15 6.79 -30.10
C ASN A 70 0.01 5.39 -29.44
N TRP A 71 -0.14 5.33 -28.11
CA TRP A 71 -0.48 4.08 -27.44
C TRP A 71 -1.94 3.67 -27.75
N SER A 72 -2.24 2.37 -27.74
CA SER A 72 -3.62 1.89 -27.98
C SER A 72 -4.56 2.27 -26.84
N ALA A 73 -5.76 2.73 -27.20
CA ALA A 73 -6.84 3.01 -26.24
C ALA A 73 -7.27 1.76 -25.44
N ASP A 74 -7.08 0.56 -25.99
CA ASP A 74 -7.42 -0.72 -25.34
C ASP A 74 -6.69 -0.92 -24.01
N LEU A 75 -5.53 -0.28 -23.84
CA LEU A 75 -4.74 -0.34 -22.61
C LEU A 75 -5.48 0.23 -21.40
N LEU A 76 -6.47 1.10 -21.59
CA LEU A 76 -7.32 1.58 -20.49
C LEU A 76 -8.21 0.47 -19.92
N ASN A 77 -8.60 -0.51 -20.75
CA ASN A 77 -9.44 -1.63 -20.37
C ASN A 77 -8.64 -2.85 -19.87
N GLU A 78 -7.32 -2.82 -19.99
CA GLU A 78 -6.47 -3.90 -19.50
C GLU A 78 -6.55 -4.06 -17.97
N ARG A 79 -6.35 -5.30 -17.52
CA ARG A 79 -6.22 -5.60 -16.09
C ARG A 79 -5.03 -4.85 -15.50
N VAL A 80 -5.20 -4.47 -14.24
CA VAL A 80 -4.21 -3.73 -13.44
C VAL A 80 -2.79 -4.35 -13.51
N GLY A 81 -2.66 -5.68 -13.42
CA GLY A 81 -1.37 -6.37 -13.62
C GLY A 81 -0.74 -6.24 -15.01
N SER A 82 -1.55 -6.14 -16.07
CA SER A 82 -1.05 -5.91 -17.43
C SER A 82 -0.55 -4.48 -17.59
N LYS A 83 -1.25 -3.51 -17.00
CA LYS A 83 -0.82 -2.10 -16.93
C LYS A 83 0.54 -1.96 -16.25
N PHE A 84 0.79 -2.67 -15.14
CA PHE A 84 2.11 -2.71 -14.50
C PHE A 84 3.19 -3.22 -15.47
N ASN A 85 2.94 -4.34 -16.16
CA ASN A 85 3.93 -4.92 -17.07
C ASN A 85 4.27 -3.98 -18.24
N LYS A 86 3.29 -3.21 -18.74
CA LYS A 86 3.49 -2.23 -19.80
C LYS A 86 4.24 -0.99 -19.32
N LEU A 87 3.84 -0.44 -18.17
CA LEU A 87 4.41 0.80 -17.64
C LEU A 87 5.77 0.58 -16.99
N ILE A 88 5.92 -0.43 -16.15
CA ILE A 88 7.15 -0.66 -15.37
C ILE A 88 8.02 -1.74 -16.02
N GLY A 89 7.42 -2.88 -16.34
CA GLY A 89 8.12 -4.04 -16.89
C GLY A 89 7.82 -5.31 -16.09
N GLY A 90 7.50 -6.40 -16.78
CA GLY A 90 7.11 -7.67 -16.13
C GLY A 90 8.23 -8.37 -15.35
N THR A 91 9.49 -8.02 -15.62
CA THR A 91 10.68 -8.54 -14.92
C THR A 91 11.23 -7.57 -13.88
N HIS A 92 10.55 -6.45 -13.63
CA HIS A 92 11.02 -5.44 -12.68
C HIS A 92 11.02 -6.00 -11.25
N PRO A 93 12.01 -5.65 -10.39
CA PRO A 93 12.09 -6.17 -9.02
C PRO A 93 10.83 -5.95 -8.16
N LEU A 94 10.10 -4.87 -8.44
CA LEU A 94 8.83 -4.51 -7.77
C LEU A 94 7.61 -5.35 -8.22
N LYS A 95 7.75 -6.20 -9.24
CA LYS A 95 6.61 -6.93 -9.82
C LYS A 95 5.94 -7.87 -8.84
N GLN A 96 6.74 -8.54 -8.01
CA GLN A 96 6.24 -9.47 -6.99
C GLN A 96 5.54 -8.71 -5.86
N ASP A 97 6.15 -7.63 -5.38
CA ASP A 97 5.56 -6.77 -4.34
C ASP A 97 4.21 -6.23 -4.78
N TYR A 98 4.12 -5.82 -6.05
CA TYR A 98 2.87 -5.37 -6.63
C TYR A 98 1.77 -6.44 -6.63
N ASP A 99 2.08 -7.68 -7.03
CA ASP A 99 1.07 -8.75 -7.02
C ASP A 99 0.55 -9.03 -5.61
N GLU A 100 1.45 -9.03 -4.62
CA GLU A 100 1.11 -9.23 -3.21
C GLU A 100 0.20 -8.11 -2.69
N VAL A 101 0.57 -6.86 -2.97
CA VAL A 101 -0.20 -5.68 -2.55
C VAL A 101 -1.59 -5.65 -3.19
N ILE A 102 -1.72 -6.01 -4.48
CA ILE A 102 -3.01 -6.10 -5.17
C ILE A 102 -3.90 -7.21 -4.59
N VAL A 103 -3.32 -8.37 -4.30
CA VAL A 103 -4.05 -9.48 -3.70
C VAL A 103 -4.57 -9.10 -2.31
N VAL A 104 -3.75 -8.45 -1.48
CA VAL A 104 -4.17 -7.98 -0.16
C VAL A 104 -5.26 -6.92 -0.29
N ARG A 105 -5.15 -5.93 -1.19
CA ARG A 105 -6.23 -4.96 -1.44
C ARG A 105 -7.53 -5.67 -1.78
N ASN A 106 -7.50 -6.63 -2.72
CA ASN A 106 -8.69 -7.36 -3.14
C ASN A 106 -9.31 -8.14 -1.96
N ALA A 107 -8.50 -8.78 -1.13
CA ALA A 107 -8.97 -9.46 0.08
C ALA A 107 -9.67 -8.49 1.04
N LEU A 108 -9.14 -7.29 1.22
CA LEU A 108 -9.70 -6.27 2.10
C LEU A 108 -11.01 -5.68 1.58
N THR A 109 -11.08 -5.37 0.28
CA THR A 109 -12.29 -4.83 -0.34
C THR A 109 -13.40 -5.88 -0.46
N HIS A 110 -13.05 -7.16 -0.41
CA HIS A 110 -13.98 -8.28 -0.44
C HIS A 110 -14.00 -9.03 0.89
N SER A 111 -13.90 -8.33 2.03
CA SER A 111 -13.80 -8.94 3.36
C SER A 111 -14.88 -9.98 3.68
N HIS A 112 -16.06 -9.87 3.07
CA HIS A 112 -17.16 -10.85 3.16
C HIS A 112 -16.82 -12.26 2.66
N ILE A 113 -15.70 -12.45 1.95
CA ILE A 113 -15.24 -13.78 1.49
C ILE A 113 -14.48 -14.55 2.58
N TYR A 114 -14.19 -13.90 3.71
CA TYR A 114 -13.55 -14.49 4.87
C TYR A 114 -14.58 -14.73 5.96
N GLU A 115 -14.61 -15.95 6.47
CA GLU A 115 -15.23 -16.26 7.75
C GLU A 115 -14.11 -16.64 8.72
N THR A 116 -13.99 -15.90 9.82
CA THR A 116 -12.96 -16.13 10.84
C THR A 116 -13.61 -16.45 12.15
N GLU A 117 -13.42 -17.68 12.64
CA GLU A 117 -13.86 -18.11 13.95
C GLU A 117 -12.78 -17.78 14.98
N ARG A 118 -13.20 -17.25 16.14
CA ARG A 118 -12.27 -16.84 17.20
C ARG A 118 -12.71 -17.34 18.57
N THR A 119 -11.72 -17.52 19.45
CA THR A 119 -11.95 -17.73 20.89
C THR A 119 -12.42 -16.43 21.54
N ASN A 120 -12.88 -16.53 22.80
CA ASN A 120 -13.18 -15.35 23.62
C ASN A 120 -11.96 -14.44 23.83
N ASP A 121 -10.75 -15.03 23.82
CA ASP A 121 -9.47 -14.33 23.89
C ASP A 121 -8.98 -13.80 22.53
N ARG A 122 -9.85 -13.84 21.50
CA ARG A 122 -9.62 -13.39 20.12
C ARG A 122 -8.57 -14.20 19.34
N GLU A 123 -8.19 -15.37 19.83
CA GLU A 123 -7.34 -16.28 19.08
C GLU A 123 -8.11 -16.87 17.90
N ILE A 124 -7.47 -16.97 16.73
CA ILE A 124 -8.09 -17.55 15.54
C ILE A 124 -8.18 -19.07 15.72
N ILE A 125 -9.39 -19.60 15.60
CA ILE A 125 -9.68 -21.04 15.62
C ILE A 125 -9.68 -21.58 14.18
N ASN A 126 -10.39 -20.88 13.28
CA ASN A 126 -10.61 -21.32 11.91
C ASN A 126 -10.74 -20.11 10.98
N VAL A 127 -10.32 -20.28 9.72
CA VAL A 127 -10.47 -19.30 8.64
C VAL A 127 -10.98 -20.03 7.41
N GLN A 128 -12.16 -19.64 6.93
CA GLN A 128 -12.73 -20.14 5.69
C GLN A 128 -12.67 -19.06 4.62
N ILE A 129 -12.26 -19.43 3.41
CA ILE A 129 -12.21 -18.55 2.23
C ILE A 129 -13.16 -19.08 1.17
N LEU A 130 -14.23 -18.32 0.90
CA LEU A 130 -15.32 -18.79 0.03
C LEU A 130 -15.06 -18.54 -1.46
N ALA A 131 -14.30 -17.50 -1.83
CA ALA A 131 -14.23 -17.03 -3.21
C ALA A 131 -12.82 -16.98 -3.83
N LEU A 132 -11.76 -16.77 -3.04
CA LEU A 132 -10.40 -16.57 -3.58
C LEU A 132 -9.64 -17.86 -3.89
N VAL A 133 -10.17 -19.01 -3.48
CA VAL A 133 -9.54 -20.34 -3.68
C VAL A 133 -9.37 -20.68 -5.16
N ASN A 134 -10.01 -19.98 -6.11
CA ASN A 134 -9.81 -20.20 -7.54
C ASN A 134 -8.95 -19.14 -8.23
N ASP A 135 -8.48 -18.11 -7.51
CA ASP A 135 -7.62 -17.08 -8.07
C ASP A 135 -6.17 -17.60 -8.18
N LYS A 136 -5.64 -17.65 -9.41
CA LYS A 136 -4.26 -18.10 -9.69
C LYS A 136 -3.20 -17.19 -9.08
N THR A 137 -3.47 -15.89 -9.00
CA THR A 137 -2.58 -14.90 -8.39
C THR A 137 -2.54 -15.13 -6.90
N TRP A 138 -3.71 -15.27 -6.26
CA TRP A 138 -3.83 -15.60 -4.84
C TRP A 138 -2.98 -16.82 -4.47
N LYS A 139 -3.19 -17.96 -5.15
CA LYS A 139 -2.44 -19.19 -4.88
C LYS A 139 -0.94 -19.06 -5.03
N ARG A 140 -0.49 -18.16 -5.92
CA ARG A 140 0.93 -17.94 -6.19
C ARG A 140 1.59 -17.08 -5.12
N VAL A 141 0.86 -16.12 -4.55
CA VAL A 141 1.47 -15.08 -3.71
C VAL A 141 1.12 -15.17 -2.24
N VAL A 142 0.07 -15.91 -1.87
CA VAL A 142 -0.37 -16.11 -0.48
C VAL A 142 -0.13 -17.55 -0.06
N ASP A 143 0.50 -17.71 1.10
CA ASP A 143 0.60 -18.98 1.80
C ASP A 143 -0.78 -19.40 2.33
N GLN A 144 -1.27 -20.56 1.93
CA GLN A 144 -2.64 -21.01 2.21
C GLN A 144 -2.84 -21.52 3.65
N ILE A 145 -1.77 -21.62 4.45
CA ILE A 145 -1.83 -22.06 5.84
C ILE A 145 -1.80 -20.84 6.77
N THR A 146 -0.86 -19.93 6.53
CA THR A 146 -0.65 -18.73 7.35
C THR A 146 -1.46 -17.52 6.87
N TYR A 147 -2.00 -17.58 5.65
CA TYR A 147 -2.71 -16.49 4.97
C TYR A 147 -1.89 -15.19 4.88
N LYS A 148 -0.57 -15.35 4.76
CA LYS A 148 0.38 -14.26 4.57
C LYS A 148 0.99 -14.31 3.18
N THR A 149 1.33 -13.15 2.63
CA THR A 149 2.05 -13.09 1.35
C THR A 149 3.49 -13.56 1.50
N HIS A 150 4.07 -14.14 0.45
CA HIS A 150 5.37 -14.82 0.58
C HIS A 150 6.57 -13.88 0.77
N LYS A 151 6.64 -12.75 0.04
CA LYS A 151 7.80 -11.86 0.07
C LYS A 151 7.64 -10.75 1.09
N LEU A 152 6.52 -10.02 1.03
CA LEU A 152 6.24 -8.93 1.94
C LEU A 152 5.71 -9.44 3.29
N GLY A 153 5.19 -10.65 3.39
CA GLY A 153 4.62 -11.15 4.64
C GLY A 153 3.41 -10.32 5.09
N LEU A 154 2.59 -9.85 4.15
CA LEU A 154 1.38 -9.09 4.42
C LEU A 154 0.28 -10.04 4.86
N ASN A 155 -0.48 -9.68 5.89
CA ASN A 155 -1.71 -10.41 6.22
C ASN A 155 -2.74 -10.26 5.10
N ALA A 156 -3.39 -11.35 4.71
CA ALA A 156 -4.48 -11.30 3.75
C ALA A 156 -5.87 -11.45 4.42
N ILE A 157 -5.92 -11.90 5.69
CA ILE A 157 -7.14 -11.90 6.49
C ILE A 157 -7.43 -10.47 6.96
N PRO A 158 -8.58 -9.87 6.63
CA PRO A 158 -8.87 -8.47 6.94
C PRO A 158 -8.70 -8.10 8.42
N SER A 159 -9.16 -8.97 9.32
CA SER A 159 -9.07 -8.74 10.77
C SER A 159 -7.67 -8.87 11.37
N GLU A 160 -6.69 -9.34 10.58
CA GLU A 160 -5.28 -9.49 11.02
C GLU A 160 -4.37 -8.42 10.42
N ILE A 161 -4.90 -7.53 9.57
CA ILE A 161 -4.13 -6.38 9.08
C ILE A 161 -3.72 -5.50 10.25
N CYS A 162 -2.46 -5.09 10.27
CA CYS A 162 -1.89 -4.21 11.27
C CYS A 162 -1.07 -3.08 10.62
N PHE A 163 -0.61 -2.13 11.44
CA PHE A 163 0.23 -1.01 11.01
C PHE A 163 1.45 -1.46 10.21
N TYR A 164 2.08 -2.57 10.57
CA TYR A 164 3.26 -3.09 9.86
C TYR A 164 2.94 -3.54 8.42
N ASP A 165 1.73 -4.01 8.17
CA ASP A 165 1.27 -4.32 6.82
C ASP A 165 1.15 -3.03 6.01
N ALA A 166 0.47 -2.02 6.57
CA ALA A 166 0.33 -0.70 5.94
C ALA A 166 1.68 -0.04 5.67
N LYS A 167 2.65 -0.20 6.58
CA LYS A 167 4.03 0.31 6.42
C LYS A 167 4.75 -0.30 5.23
N LYS A 168 4.67 -1.61 5.06
CA LYS A 168 5.26 -2.30 3.90
C LYS A 168 4.62 -1.85 2.59
N VAL A 169 3.29 -1.67 2.57
CA VAL A 169 2.57 -1.14 1.40
C VAL A 169 2.97 0.29 1.10
N PHE A 170 3.16 1.13 2.13
CA PHE A 170 3.64 2.50 1.97
C PHE A 170 5.07 2.54 1.39
N THR A 171 5.99 1.71 1.89
CA THR A 171 7.35 1.58 1.33
C THR A 171 7.34 1.08 -0.12
N PHE A 172 6.46 0.14 -0.44
CA PHE A 172 6.27 -0.30 -1.83
C PHE A 172 5.75 0.86 -2.71
N TRP A 173 4.77 1.60 -2.21
CA TRP A 173 4.16 2.73 -2.91
C TRP A 173 5.19 3.82 -3.25
N THR A 174 6.03 4.20 -2.29
CA THR A 174 7.10 5.20 -2.52
C THR A 174 8.14 4.69 -3.51
N GLY A 175 8.56 3.42 -3.39
CA GLY A 175 9.50 2.79 -4.33
C GLY A 175 8.96 2.75 -5.76
N LEU A 176 7.66 2.45 -5.92
CA LEU A 176 7.00 2.45 -7.22
C LEU A 176 6.88 3.86 -7.80
N TYR A 177 6.57 4.85 -6.96
CA TYR A 177 6.53 6.25 -7.36
C TYR A 177 7.89 6.71 -7.92
N GLU A 178 8.99 6.41 -7.23
CA GLU A 178 10.34 6.77 -7.71
C GLU A 178 10.69 6.04 -9.02
N ALA A 179 10.37 4.75 -9.14
CA ALA A 179 10.56 4.01 -10.40
C ALA A 179 9.79 4.66 -11.57
N MET A 180 8.54 5.09 -11.33
CA MET A 180 7.74 5.79 -12.33
C MET A 180 8.30 7.17 -12.67
N LYS A 181 8.81 7.91 -11.70
CA LYS A 181 9.42 9.23 -11.89
C LYS A 181 10.67 9.15 -12.76
N VAL A 182 11.51 8.13 -12.57
CA VAL A 182 12.68 7.88 -13.42
C VAL A 182 12.26 7.51 -14.84
N LYS A 183 11.26 6.64 -14.99
CA LYS A 183 10.85 6.12 -16.31
C LYS A 183 9.99 7.11 -17.12
N TYR A 184 9.19 7.92 -16.43
CA TYR A 184 8.23 8.86 -17.01
C TYR A 184 8.32 10.25 -16.35
N PRO A 185 9.48 10.93 -16.41
CA PRO A 185 9.71 12.19 -15.70
C PRO A 185 8.73 13.31 -16.08
N GLN A 186 8.23 13.31 -17.31
CA GLN A 186 7.25 14.28 -17.82
C GLN A 186 5.82 14.08 -17.29
N TYR A 187 5.56 12.92 -16.70
CA TYR A 187 4.29 12.49 -16.12
C TYR A 187 4.38 12.36 -14.60
N TYR A 188 5.33 13.08 -13.99
CA TYR A 188 5.49 13.11 -12.55
C TYR A 188 4.16 13.49 -11.86
N TYR A 189 3.86 12.72 -10.83
CA TYR A 189 2.73 12.91 -9.97
C TYR A 189 3.06 14.07 -9.03
N LEU A 190 2.47 15.24 -9.27
CA LEU A 190 2.52 16.34 -8.32
C LEU A 190 1.81 15.84 -7.06
N GLN A 191 2.58 15.65 -5.98
CA GLN A 191 2.05 15.80 -4.64
C GLN A 191 1.21 17.09 -4.65
N PRO A 192 -0.13 17.07 -4.56
CA PRO A 192 -0.91 18.30 -4.59
C PRO A 192 -0.47 19.16 -3.42
N LEU A 193 0.35 20.19 -3.67
CA LEU A 193 0.71 21.28 -2.76
C LEU A 193 0.69 20.92 -1.26
N TYR A 194 1.25 19.76 -0.90
CA TYR A 194 1.19 19.25 0.47
C TYR A 194 2.02 20.05 1.48
N PRO A 195 3.03 20.90 1.15
CA PRO A 195 3.79 21.61 2.19
C PRO A 195 2.92 22.47 3.11
N ASN A 196 1.78 22.99 2.61
CA ASN A 196 0.92 23.87 3.41
C ASN A 196 -0.08 23.11 4.28
N LEU A 197 -0.50 21.92 3.85
CA LEU A 197 -1.40 21.04 4.60
C LEU A 197 -0.63 20.16 5.60
N TYR A 198 0.58 19.75 5.22
CA TYR A 198 1.60 19.15 6.08
C TYR A 198 1.94 20.11 7.23
N LYS A 199 2.17 21.40 6.95
CA LYS A 199 2.35 22.41 8.01
C LYS A 199 1.10 22.66 8.86
N SER A 200 -0.12 22.47 8.36
CA SER A 200 -1.34 22.74 9.13
C SER A 200 -1.75 21.58 10.03
N LEU A 201 -1.63 20.33 9.56
CA LEU A 201 -1.88 19.12 10.35
C LEU A 201 -0.82 18.92 11.44
N TYR A 202 0.45 19.22 11.15
CA TYR A 202 1.58 18.93 12.04
C TYR A 202 2.00 20.07 12.96
N ARG A 203 1.47 21.29 12.78
CA ARG A 203 1.53 22.35 13.82
C ARG A 203 1.00 21.88 15.19
N SER A 204 0.23 20.79 15.23
CA SER A 204 -0.28 20.17 16.46
C SER A 204 0.59 19.04 17.04
N LYS A 205 1.60 18.52 16.29
CA LYS A 205 2.49 17.41 16.70
C LYS A 205 3.92 17.57 16.12
N PRO A 206 4.76 18.45 16.69
CA PRO A 206 6.08 18.82 16.16
C PRO A 206 7.03 17.62 15.94
N ASP A 207 7.01 16.65 16.85
CA ASP A 207 7.92 15.49 16.82
C ASP A 207 7.70 14.55 15.62
N LEU A 208 6.48 14.54 15.07
CA LEU A 208 6.12 13.68 13.93
C LEU A 208 6.56 14.32 12.60
N GLU A 209 6.48 15.65 12.52
CA GLU A 209 6.93 16.44 11.37
C GLU A 209 8.44 16.31 11.20
N GLU A 210 9.20 16.37 12.29
CA GLU A 210 10.65 16.24 12.29
C GLU A 210 11.11 14.83 11.90
N LYS A 211 10.44 13.78 12.40
CA LYS A 211 10.77 12.38 12.08
C LYS A 211 10.46 12.01 10.63
N LEU A 212 9.33 12.48 10.08
CA LEU A 212 9.01 12.27 8.67
C LEU A 212 9.90 13.13 7.77
N ASN A 213 10.15 14.39 8.13
CA ASN A 213 11.08 15.23 7.38
C ASN A 213 12.51 14.69 7.39
N GLN A 214 12.96 14.03 8.46
CA GLN A 214 14.24 13.30 8.48
C GLN A 214 14.19 12.06 7.58
N ALA A 215 13.10 11.30 7.61
CA ALA A 215 12.92 10.14 6.73
C ALA A 215 12.95 10.53 5.23
N PHE A 216 12.30 11.64 4.87
CA PHE A 216 12.29 12.19 3.50
C PHE A 216 13.62 12.88 3.11
N ARG A 217 14.37 13.47 4.05
CA ARG A 217 15.67 14.11 3.76
C ARG A 217 16.82 13.12 3.59
N ASN A 218 16.70 11.92 4.13
CA ASN A 218 17.69 10.85 4.01
C ASN A 218 17.50 9.97 2.75
N GLU A 219 16.59 10.34 1.84
CA GLU A 219 16.21 9.62 0.61
C GLU A 219 17.27 9.70 -0.52
N GLY A 220 18.52 9.36 -0.19
CA GLY A 220 19.61 9.23 -1.16
C GLY A 220 20.30 7.87 -1.17
N THR A 221 20.23 7.09 -0.09
CA THR A 221 20.96 5.82 -0.01
C THR A 221 20.15 4.76 0.74
N MET A 222 20.21 3.52 0.23
CA MET A 222 19.57 2.33 0.81
C MET A 222 20.03 2.06 2.27
N GLU A 223 21.14 2.66 2.71
CA GLU A 223 21.72 2.51 4.06
C GLU A 223 21.05 3.39 5.13
N GLY A 224 20.44 4.53 4.76
CA GLY A 224 19.81 5.44 5.73
C GLY A 224 18.55 4.86 6.39
N TRP A 225 17.90 3.89 5.74
CA TRP A 225 16.70 3.24 6.27
C TRP A 225 17.01 2.17 7.31
N THR A 226 18.21 1.59 7.30
CA THR A 226 18.66 0.60 8.30
C THR A 226 18.91 1.23 9.67
N GLN A 227 19.30 2.51 9.72
CA GLN A 227 19.51 3.23 10.99
C GLN A 227 18.21 3.73 11.66
N PHE A 228 17.05 3.56 11.02
CA PHE A 228 15.75 3.91 11.61
C PHE A 228 15.18 2.79 12.52
N TYR A 229 15.93 1.69 12.71
CA TYR A 229 15.46 0.46 13.35
C TYR A 229 16.34 -0.07 14.50
N GLU A 230 17.25 0.75 15.03
CA GLU A 230 17.79 0.61 16.39
C GLU A 230 17.17 1.68 17.29
#